data_AF-G9JYY5-F1
#
_entry.id   AF-G9JYY5-F1
#
_cell.length_a   1.000
_cell.length_b   1.000
_cell.length_c   1.000
_cell.angle_alpha   90.00
_cell.angle_beta   90.00
_cell.angle_gamma   90.00
#
_symmetry.space_group_name_H-M   'P 1'
#
loop_
_entity.id
_entity.type
_entity.pdbx_description
1 polymer ?
#
loop_
_entity_poly.entity_id
_entity_poly.type
_entity_poly.pdbx_seq_one_letter_code
_entity_poly.pdbx_strand_id
1 'polypeptide(L)'
;TCDSCGNEIFQEITQKHFTPLTVCPSDVCVRNQTKGQLHMQTRASRFRPFQEVKIQEMADQVPVGHIPRSMTIHLYGTLTRSVNPGDVVHIGGIFIPTPYTGMRALRAGLLQDTFLEAMHVHQLKKQYNTMETTPEIQEAIADLKSDPALYARLANSIAPEIYGHEDVKKALLLLLVGGVTNSRKDGMKIRGDINVCLMGDPGVAKSQLLKYITKVAPRGVYTTGRGSSGVGLTAAVMRDPVTDEMVL
;
A
#
# COMPACT_ATOMS: atom_id res chain seq x y z
N THR A 1 13.74 4.74 35.97
CA THR A 1 14.11 5.63 37.09
C THR A 1 14.45 4.80 38.30
N CYS A 2 15.49 5.18 39.04
CA CYS A 2 15.92 4.46 40.23
C CYS A 2 15.24 5.00 41.50
N ASP A 3 14.78 4.11 42.37
CA ASP A 3 14.12 4.51 43.63
C ASP A 3 15.07 5.16 44.64
N SER A 4 16.35 4.76 44.65
CA SER A 4 17.30 5.21 45.66
C SER A 4 18.02 6.50 45.27
N CYS A 5 18.41 6.66 44.00
CA CYS A 5 19.16 7.84 43.55
C CYS A 5 18.36 8.82 42.69
N GLY A 6 17.12 8.48 42.30
CA GLY A 6 16.29 9.33 41.44
C GLY A 6 16.79 9.48 39.99
N ASN A 7 17.96 8.93 39.64
CA ASN A 7 18.52 9.07 38.30
C ASN A 7 17.70 8.30 37.25
N GLU A 8 17.58 8.93 36.08
CA GLU A 8 17.01 8.32 34.88
C GLU A 8 18.12 7.66 34.07
N ILE A 9 17.90 6.39 33.71
CA ILE A 9 18.84 5.59 32.94
C ILE A 9 18.15 5.17 31.66
N PHE A 10 18.84 5.39 30.54
CA PHE A 10 18.35 5.08 29.22
C PHE A 10 19.09 3.86 28.68
N GLN A 11 18.35 2.87 28.20
CA GLN A 11 18.87 1.69 27.53
C GLN A 11 18.46 1.75 26.06
N GLU A 12 19.43 1.65 25.14
CA GLU A 12 19.13 1.55 23.72
C GLU A 12 18.64 0.13 23.40
N ILE A 13 17.51 0.04 22.68
CA ILE A 13 16.91 -1.23 22.28
C ILE A 13 17.23 -1.46 20.81
N THR A 14 18.15 -2.38 20.54
CA THR A 14 18.57 -2.74 19.18
C THR A 14 17.81 -3.93 18.61
N GLN A 15 17.23 -4.78 19.46
CA GLN A 15 16.57 -6.02 19.07
C GLN A 15 15.12 -6.08 19.55
N LYS A 16 14.28 -6.85 18.85
CA LYS A 16 12.88 -7.10 19.24
C LYS A 16 12.76 -7.71 20.64
N HIS A 17 13.74 -8.51 21.04
CA HIS A 17 13.85 -9.08 22.38
C HIS A 17 14.96 -8.36 23.12
N PHE A 18 14.64 -7.74 24.24
CA PHE A 18 15.61 -7.07 25.10
C PHE A 18 15.37 -7.44 26.55
N THR A 19 16.45 -7.50 27.33
CA THR A 19 16.39 -7.67 28.78
C THR A 19 16.44 -6.29 29.43
N PRO A 20 15.40 -5.89 30.20
CA PRO A 20 15.40 -4.61 30.86
C PRO A 20 16.47 -4.58 31.96
N LEU A 21 17.17 -3.45 32.08
CA LEU A 21 18.06 -3.20 33.22
C LEU A 21 17.23 -3.10 34.51
N THR A 22 17.47 -4.02 35.45
CA THR A 22 16.79 -4.06 36.76
C THR A 22 17.59 -3.36 37.86
N VAL A 23 18.91 -3.29 37.72
CA VAL A 23 19.84 -2.68 38.69
C VAL A 23 20.39 -1.38 38.14
N CYS A 24 20.44 -0.35 38.98
CA CYS A 24 20.93 0.97 38.61
C CYS A 24 22.47 1.01 38.40
N PRO A 25 22.99 1.29 37.18
CA PRO A 25 24.41 1.52 36.93
C PRO A 25 24.92 2.92 37.31
N SER A 26 24.12 3.78 37.95
CA SER A 26 24.55 5.16 38.23
C SER A 26 25.70 5.24 39.24
N ASP A 27 26.61 6.20 39.05
CA ASP A 27 27.76 6.42 39.92
C ASP A 27 27.37 6.64 41.39
N VAL A 28 26.20 7.24 41.65
CA VAL A 28 25.68 7.48 43.00
C VAL A 28 25.38 6.16 43.72
N CYS A 29 24.68 5.23 43.04
CA CYS A 29 24.35 3.92 43.62
C CYS A 29 25.59 3.03 43.75
N VAL A 30 26.52 3.11 42.80
CA VAL A 30 27.78 2.35 42.82
C VAL A 30 28.69 2.82 43.95
N ARG A 31 28.87 4.14 44.13
CA ARG A 31 29.68 4.72 45.23
C ARG A 31 29.09 4.42 46.60
N ASN A 32 27.77 4.43 46.72
CA ASN A 32 27.08 4.16 47.99
C ASN A 32 26.91 2.65 48.28
N GLN A 33 27.38 1.76 47.40
CA GLN A 33 27.18 0.30 47.47
C GLN A 33 25.70 -0.13 47.64
N THR A 34 24.76 0.72 47.24
CA THR A 34 23.31 0.47 47.31
C THR A 34 22.82 -0.04 45.96
N LYS A 35 22.19 -1.22 45.94
CA LYS A 35 21.55 -1.76 44.73
C LYS A 35 20.14 -1.18 44.58
N GLY A 36 20.05 0.01 44.00
CA GLY A 36 18.76 0.62 43.69
C GLY A 36 18.05 -0.12 42.55
N GLN A 37 16.76 -0.41 42.75
CA GLN A 37 15.89 -1.02 41.73
C GLN A 37 15.49 0.01 40.68
N LEU A 38 15.45 -0.41 39.41
CA LEU A 38 14.98 0.41 38.30
C LEU A 38 13.53 0.08 37.97
N HIS A 39 12.71 1.14 37.93
CA HIS A 39 11.34 1.07 37.41
C HIS A 39 11.27 1.70 36.01
N MET A 40 10.62 0.99 35.08
CA MET A 40 10.42 1.48 33.72
C MET A 40 9.34 2.56 33.71
N GLN A 41 9.67 3.72 33.16
CA GLN A 41 8.71 4.82 32.96
C GLN A 41 8.44 5.01 31.46
N THR A 42 7.19 4.82 31.05
CA THR A 42 6.77 4.97 29.66
C THR A 42 6.87 6.42 29.19
N ARG A 43 6.55 7.40 30.04
CA ARG A 43 6.57 8.83 29.67
C ARG A 43 7.97 9.39 29.38
N ALA A 44 9.00 8.87 30.06
CA ALA A 44 10.40 9.25 29.82
C ALA A 44 11.01 8.49 28.62
N SER A 45 10.30 7.50 28.08
CA SER A 45 10.77 6.66 26.97
C SER A 45 10.37 7.27 25.62
N ARG A 46 11.24 7.13 24.62
CA ARG A 46 10.94 7.54 23.24
C ARG A 46 10.41 6.35 22.45
N PHE A 47 9.17 6.45 21.99
CA PHE A 47 8.58 5.47 21.08
C PHE A 47 8.65 5.95 19.64
N ARG A 48 8.86 5.01 18.71
CA ARG A 48 8.79 5.23 17.26
C ARG A 48 7.63 4.41 16.71
N PRO A 49 6.76 4.98 15.84
CA PRO A 49 5.71 4.20 15.21
C PRO A 49 6.34 3.13 14.32
N PHE A 50 5.77 1.94 14.38
CA PHE A 50 6.19 0.74 13.67
C PHE A 50 4.96 0.16 12.96
N GLN A 51 5.15 -0.29 11.73
CA GLN A 51 4.12 -0.98 10.97
C GLN A 51 4.77 -2.10 10.16
N GLU A 52 4.20 -3.30 10.24
CA GLU A 52 4.56 -4.43 9.40
C GLU A 52 3.63 -4.48 8.19
N VAL A 53 4.21 -4.60 7.00
CA VAL A 53 3.48 -4.72 5.73
C VAL A 53 3.96 -5.96 5.00
N LYS A 54 3.05 -6.76 4.46
CA LYS A 54 3.39 -7.88 3.58
C LYS A 54 3.18 -7.44 2.13
N ILE A 55 4.25 -7.49 1.35
CA ILE A 55 4.16 -7.25 -0.10
C ILE A 55 4.05 -8.58 -0.82
N GLN A 56 3.29 -8.60 -1.91
CA GLN A 56 3.19 -9.74 -2.82
C GLN A 56 3.70 -9.34 -4.20
N GLU A 57 4.37 -10.27 -4.88
CA GLU A 57 4.79 -10.08 -6.27
C GLU A 57 3.58 -9.81 -7.18
N MET A 58 3.79 -8.99 -8.21
CA MET A 58 2.75 -8.78 -9.22
C MET A 58 2.52 -10.06 -10.00
N ALA A 59 1.25 -10.41 -10.27
CA ALA A 59 0.90 -11.60 -11.04
C ALA A 59 1.59 -11.67 -12.41
N ASP A 60 1.86 -10.52 -13.03
CA ASP A 60 2.53 -10.41 -14.33
C ASP A 60 4.01 -10.82 -14.28
N GLN A 61 4.65 -10.76 -13.11
CA GLN A 61 6.06 -11.09 -12.91
C GLN A 61 6.28 -12.55 -12.49
N VAL A 62 5.21 -13.28 -12.15
CA VAL A 62 5.30 -14.65 -11.65
C VAL A 62 5.35 -15.63 -12.83
N PRO A 63 6.35 -16.53 -12.88
CA PRO A 63 6.44 -17.52 -13.94
C PRO A 63 5.28 -18.52 -13.87
N VAL A 64 4.90 -19.04 -15.03
CA VAL A 64 3.78 -19.99 -15.15
C VAL A 64 4.02 -21.22 -14.25
N GLY A 65 3.07 -21.51 -13.37
CA GLY A 65 3.11 -22.66 -12.47
C GLY A 65 3.61 -22.36 -11.04
N HIS A 66 4.07 -21.14 -10.77
CA HIS A 66 4.45 -20.73 -9.40
C HIS A 66 3.36 -19.90 -8.72
N ILE A 67 3.30 -20.02 -7.39
CA ILE A 67 2.45 -19.17 -6.54
C ILE A 67 3.25 -17.89 -6.24
N PRO A 68 2.63 -16.69 -6.33
CA PRO A 68 3.32 -15.44 -6.03
C PRO A 68 3.90 -15.46 -4.61
N ARG A 69 5.16 -15.06 -4.47
CA ARG A 69 5.82 -15.03 -3.16
C ARG A 69 5.47 -13.73 -2.43
N SER A 70 5.47 -13.82 -1.10
CA SER A 70 5.28 -12.67 -0.22
C SER A 70 6.53 -12.40 0.60
N MET A 71 6.81 -11.13 0.88
CA MET A 71 7.90 -10.70 1.73
C MET A 71 7.40 -9.71 2.79
N THR A 72 7.97 -9.77 3.98
CA THR A 72 7.66 -8.84 5.08
C THR A 72 8.53 -7.59 4.97
N ILE A 73 7.89 -6.45 5.21
CA ILE A 73 8.50 -5.12 5.15
C ILE A 73 8.20 -4.42 6.47
N HIS A 74 9.23 -3.84 7.08
CA HIS A 74 9.09 -3.00 8.26
C HIS A 74 9.13 -1.53 7.85
N LEU A 75 8.06 -0.80 8.17
CA LEU A 75 7.97 0.65 8.03
C LEU A 75 8.16 1.29 9.41
N TYR A 76 8.99 2.33 9.48
CA TYR A 76 9.25 3.05 10.72
C TYR A 76 9.06 4.56 10.57
N GLY A 77 8.63 5.23 11.65
CA GLY A 77 8.54 6.68 11.68
C GLY A 77 7.46 7.24 10.75
N THR A 78 7.81 8.22 9.92
CA THR A 78 6.90 8.93 9.01
C THR A 78 6.40 8.07 7.85
N LEU A 79 7.08 6.96 7.53
CA LEU A 79 6.63 6.03 6.49
C LEU A 79 5.43 5.17 6.94
N THR A 80 5.11 5.16 8.24
CA THR A 80 3.92 4.48 8.72
C THR A 80 2.66 5.12 8.15
N ARG A 81 1.66 4.30 7.80
CA ARG A 81 0.41 4.70 7.13
C ARG A 81 0.57 5.29 5.73
N SER A 82 1.74 5.13 5.11
CA SER A 82 1.97 5.56 3.73
C SER A 82 1.47 4.58 2.68
N VAL A 83 0.96 3.40 3.05
CA VAL A 83 0.51 2.36 2.11
C VAL A 83 -0.83 1.81 2.59
N ASN A 84 -1.76 1.59 1.65
CA ASN A 84 -2.99 0.86 1.92
C ASN A 84 -2.98 -0.52 1.26
N PRO A 85 -3.77 -1.49 1.77
CA PRO A 85 -3.95 -2.77 1.10
C PRO A 85 -4.43 -2.59 -0.34
N GLY A 86 -3.79 -3.30 -1.28
CA GLY A 86 -4.10 -3.25 -2.71
C GLY A 86 -3.43 -2.10 -3.48
N ASP A 87 -2.64 -1.25 -2.83
CA ASP A 87 -1.85 -0.23 -3.51
C ASP A 87 -0.66 -0.88 -4.24
N VAL A 88 -0.38 -0.37 -5.44
CA VAL A 88 0.80 -0.77 -6.21
C VAL A 88 1.95 0.17 -5.86
N VAL A 89 2.95 -0.37 -5.17
CA VAL A 89 4.06 0.41 -4.57
C VAL A 89 5.43 -0.15 -4.94
N HIS A 90 6.38 0.74 -5.10
CA HIS A 90 7.80 0.44 -5.10
C HIS A 90 8.39 0.83 -3.76
N ILE A 91 9.00 -0.13 -3.08
CA ILE A 91 9.61 0.08 -1.77
C ILE A 91 11.11 -0.12 -1.92
N GLY A 92 11.87 0.94 -1.65
CA GLY A 92 13.33 0.90 -1.56
C GLY A 92 13.74 0.73 -0.10
N GLY A 93 14.67 -0.16 0.16
CA GLY A 93 15.03 -0.51 1.54
C GLY A 93 16.29 -1.37 1.64
N ILE A 94 16.63 -1.72 2.87
CA ILE A 94 17.74 -2.60 3.19
C ILE A 94 17.18 -3.98 3.49
N PHE A 95 17.74 -5.01 2.85
CA PHE A 95 17.35 -6.40 3.09
C PHE A 95 18.14 -6.95 4.28
N ILE A 96 17.45 -7.28 5.37
CA ILE A 96 18.07 -7.66 6.63
C ILE A 96 17.57 -9.04 7.06
N PRO A 97 18.47 -9.98 7.38
CA PRO A 97 18.09 -11.22 8.04
C PRO A 97 17.92 -11.00 9.54
N THR A 98 16.85 -11.58 10.10
CA THR A 98 16.62 -11.72 11.53
C THR A 98 16.96 -13.14 11.97
N PRO A 99 17.92 -13.32 12.89
CA PRO A 99 18.19 -14.64 13.44
C PRO A 99 17.03 -15.08 14.33
N TYR A 100 16.70 -16.38 14.28
CA TYR A 100 15.78 -16.96 15.25
C TYR A 100 16.44 -17.04 16.63
N THR A 101 15.68 -16.72 17.67
CA THR A 101 16.11 -16.88 19.06
C THR A 101 15.32 -18.01 19.75
N GLY A 102 15.89 -18.55 20.84
CA GLY A 102 15.23 -19.56 21.68
C GLY A 102 15.06 -20.94 21.01
N MET A 103 13.99 -21.65 21.35
CA MET A 103 13.74 -23.03 20.86
C MET A 103 13.60 -23.13 19.33
N ARG A 104 13.24 -22.02 18.66
CA ARG A 104 13.20 -21.98 17.19
C ARG A 104 14.60 -22.02 16.58
N ALA A 105 15.62 -21.43 17.23
CA ALA A 105 17.01 -21.49 16.77
C ALA A 105 17.54 -22.92 16.75
N LEU A 106 17.18 -23.74 17.75
CA LEU A 106 17.59 -25.14 17.85
C LEU A 106 17.06 -26.01 16.69
N ARG A 107 15.90 -25.67 16.11
CA ARG A 107 15.30 -26.40 14.97
C ARG A 107 15.63 -25.80 13.61
N ALA A 108 15.76 -24.47 13.54
CA ALA A 108 15.92 -23.75 12.28
C ALA A 108 17.34 -23.87 11.69
N GLY A 109 18.35 -24.30 12.46
CA GLY A 109 19.72 -24.41 11.97
C GLY A 109 20.24 -23.06 11.51
N LEU A 110 20.69 -22.96 10.25
CA LEU A 110 21.18 -21.73 9.63
C LEU A 110 20.10 -20.94 8.87
N LEU A 111 18.85 -21.38 8.88
CA LEU A 111 17.75 -20.65 8.23
C LEU A 111 17.45 -19.36 9.01
N GLN A 112 17.30 -18.26 8.28
CA GLN A 112 17.08 -16.93 8.81
C GLN A 112 15.84 -16.36 8.14
N ASP A 113 14.91 -15.82 8.91
CA ASP A 113 13.83 -15.04 8.33
C ASP A 113 14.40 -13.72 7.84
N THR A 114 13.95 -13.29 6.66
CA THR A 114 14.40 -12.03 6.06
C THR A 114 13.25 -11.06 6.02
N PHE A 115 13.54 -9.79 6.24
CA PHE A 115 12.60 -8.71 6.05
C PHE A 115 13.30 -7.55 5.37
N LEU A 116 12.51 -6.70 4.72
CA LEU A 116 12.99 -5.47 4.13
C LEU A 116 12.72 -4.31 5.09
N GLU A 117 13.75 -3.58 5.50
CA GLU A 117 13.58 -2.30 6.19
C GLU A 117 13.37 -1.19 5.16
N ALA A 118 12.17 -0.61 5.12
CA ALA A 118 11.84 0.41 4.14
C ALA A 118 12.51 1.75 4.47
N MET A 119 13.23 2.30 3.49
CA MET A 119 13.80 3.64 3.54
C MET A 119 12.98 4.63 2.72
N HIS A 120 12.36 4.17 1.63
CA HIS A 120 11.55 4.99 0.76
C HIS A 120 10.39 4.18 0.17
N VAL A 121 9.21 4.79 0.13
CA VAL A 121 8.00 4.20 -0.44
C VAL A 121 7.51 5.11 -1.55
N HIS A 122 7.50 4.60 -2.78
CA HIS A 122 6.98 5.28 -3.96
C HIS A 122 5.72 4.57 -4.45
N GLN A 123 4.57 5.22 -4.32
CA GLN A 123 3.32 4.70 -4.87
C GLN A 123 3.27 4.93 -6.38
N LEU A 124 3.15 3.86 -7.18
CA LEU A 124 3.02 3.98 -8.64
C LEU A 124 1.65 4.52 -9.04
N LYS A 125 0.60 3.95 -8.45
CA LYS A 125 -0.79 4.33 -8.72
C LYS A 125 -1.23 5.33 -7.65
N LYS A 126 -0.74 6.57 -7.77
CA LYS A 126 -1.19 7.69 -6.93
C LYS A 126 -2.71 7.85 -7.05
N GLN A 127 -3.38 8.18 -5.95
CA GLN A 127 -4.78 8.62 -6.03
C GLN A 127 -4.83 9.88 -6.91
N TYR A 128 -5.95 10.12 -7.62
CA TYR A 128 -6.10 11.29 -8.49
C TYR A 128 -5.71 12.61 -7.79
N ASN A 129 -5.94 12.69 -6.48
CA ASN A 129 -5.63 13.86 -5.65
C ASN A 129 -4.13 14.09 -5.41
N THR A 130 -3.26 13.10 -5.64
CA THR A 130 -1.81 13.18 -5.38
C THR A 130 -0.97 13.18 -6.66
N MET A 131 -1.59 13.30 -7.85
CA MET A 131 -0.84 13.52 -9.08
C MET A 131 -0.18 14.91 -9.04
N GLU A 132 1.15 14.93 -9.17
CA GLU A 132 1.92 16.16 -9.25
C GLU A 132 1.66 16.81 -10.61
N THR A 133 1.11 18.02 -10.59
CA THR A 133 0.97 18.84 -11.80
C THR A 133 2.26 19.62 -11.99
N THR A 134 3.07 19.20 -12.97
CA THR A 134 4.21 20.00 -13.41
C THR A 134 3.71 21.19 -14.24
N PRO A 135 4.46 22.31 -14.28
CA PRO A 135 4.08 23.45 -15.12
C PRO A 135 3.96 23.06 -16.60
N GLU A 136 4.79 22.14 -17.07
CA GLU A 136 4.73 21.57 -18.43
C GLU A 136 3.39 20.87 -18.71
N ILE A 137 2.88 20.09 -17.74
CA ILE A 137 1.56 19.44 -17.87
C ILE A 137 0.45 20.49 -17.94
N GLN A 138 0.56 21.58 -17.17
CA GLN A 138 -0.44 22.64 -17.18
C GLN A 138 -0.47 23.38 -18.53
N GLU A 139 0.69 23.66 -19.12
CA GLU A 139 0.79 24.25 -20.46
C GLU A 139 0.17 23.32 -21.51
N ALA A 140 0.51 22.03 -21.50
CA ALA A 140 -0.08 21.05 -22.42
C ALA A 140 -1.60 20.93 -22.27
N ILE A 141 -2.13 21.04 -21.05
CA ILE A 141 -3.59 21.07 -20.79
C ILE A 141 -4.21 22.35 -21.33
N ALA A 142 -3.54 23.50 -21.19
CA ALA A 142 -4.02 24.78 -21.71
C ALA A 142 -4.09 24.75 -23.25
N ASP A 143 -3.08 24.19 -23.91
CA ASP A 143 -3.06 24.00 -25.36
C ASP A 143 -4.21 23.10 -25.82
N LEU A 144 -4.42 21.97 -25.13
CA LEU A 144 -5.53 21.06 -25.44
C LEU A 144 -6.90 21.72 -25.26
N LYS A 145 -7.04 22.61 -24.27
CA LYS A 145 -8.29 23.34 -24.02
C LYS A 145 -8.65 24.31 -25.16
N SER A 146 -7.67 24.78 -25.91
CA SER A 146 -7.89 25.69 -27.05
C SER A 146 -8.52 24.99 -28.27
N ASP A 147 -8.41 23.66 -28.37
CA ASP A 147 -8.89 22.87 -29.50
C ASP A 147 -10.43 22.67 -29.43
N PRO A 148 -11.22 23.21 -30.38
CA PRO A 148 -12.67 23.05 -30.37
C PRO A 148 -13.12 21.60 -30.64
N ALA A 149 -12.26 20.77 -31.22
CA ALA A 149 -12.54 19.36 -31.51
C ALA A 149 -11.98 18.40 -30.44
N LEU A 150 -11.58 18.92 -29.26
CA LEU A 150 -10.94 18.15 -28.18
C LEU A 150 -11.69 16.86 -27.84
N TYR A 151 -13.02 16.91 -27.76
CA TYR A 151 -13.85 15.74 -27.42
C TYR A 151 -13.70 14.59 -28.42
N ALA A 152 -13.77 14.90 -29.73
CA ALA A 152 -13.60 13.91 -30.78
C ALA A 152 -12.15 13.41 -30.85
N ARG A 153 -11.18 14.30 -30.66
CA ARG A 153 -9.74 13.97 -30.64
C ARG A 153 -9.38 13.02 -29.51
N LEU A 154 -9.87 13.27 -28.29
CA LEU A 154 -9.67 12.38 -27.13
C LEU A 154 -10.35 11.04 -27.34
N ALA A 155 -11.58 11.03 -27.86
CA ALA A 155 -12.28 9.79 -28.17
C ALA A 155 -11.53 8.95 -29.20
N ASN A 156 -10.99 9.57 -30.26
CA ASN A 156 -10.23 8.87 -31.29
C ASN A 156 -8.85 8.40 -30.81
N SER A 157 -8.30 9.07 -29.80
CA SER A 157 -7.05 8.67 -29.13
C SER A 157 -7.24 7.44 -28.23
N ILE A 158 -8.48 7.12 -27.81
CA ILE A 158 -8.78 5.87 -27.11
C ILE A 158 -8.79 4.72 -28.12
N ALA A 159 -7.89 3.75 -27.93
CA ALA A 159 -7.72 2.57 -28.77
C ALA A 159 -7.64 2.92 -30.27
N PRO A 160 -6.53 3.55 -30.72
CA PRO A 160 -6.37 3.94 -32.13
C PRO A 160 -6.28 2.74 -33.07
N GLU A 161 -5.96 1.55 -32.54
CA GLU A 161 -5.91 0.28 -33.29
C GLU A 161 -7.30 -0.19 -33.79
N ILE A 162 -8.38 0.32 -33.19
CA ILE A 162 -9.75 -0.07 -33.55
C ILE A 162 -10.37 1.05 -34.38
N TYR A 163 -10.69 0.75 -35.64
CA TYR A 163 -11.36 1.68 -36.53
C TYR A 163 -12.86 1.81 -36.21
N GLY A 164 -13.39 3.03 -36.30
CA GLY A 164 -14.80 3.32 -36.08
C GLY A 164 -15.24 3.30 -34.61
N HIS A 165 -16.53 3.03 -34.39
CA HIS A 165 -17.17 3.02 -33.07
C HIS A 165 -16.93 4.29 -32.22
N GLU A 166 -16.97 5.46 -32.86
CA GLU A 166 -16.71 6.73 -32.18
C GLU A 166 -17.62 6.95 -30.98
N ASP A 167 -18.90 6.57 -31.07
CA ASP A 167 -19.87 6.76 -29.97
C ASP A 167 -19.54 5.87 -28.78
N VAL A 168 -19.04 4.66 -29.02
CA VAL A 168 -18.59 3.76 -27.95
C VAL A 168 -17.34 4.34 -27.29
N LYS A 169 -16.37 4.82 -28.08
CA LYS A 169 -15.15 5.46 -27.54
C LYS A 169 -15.47 6.72 -26.74
N LYS A 170 -16.43 7.53 -27.21
CA LYS A 170 -16.97 8.71 -26.50
C LYS A 170 -17.62 8.33 -25.17
N ALA A 171 -18.43 7.26 -25.14
CA ALA A 171 -19.02 6.76 -23.89
C ALA A 171 -17.96 6.26 -22.90
N LEU A 172 -16.92 5.57 -23.39
CA LEU A 172 -15.80 5.11 -22.59
C LEU A 172 -14.91 6.26 -22.08
N LEU A 173 -14.77 7.33 -22.85
CA LEU A 173 -14.11 8.56 -22.41
C LEU A 173 -14.86 9.18 -21.22
N LEU A 174 -16.19 9.28 -21.31
CA LEU A 174 -17.03 9.78 -20.20
C LEU A 174 -16.95 8.86 -18.96
N LEU A 175 -16.82 7.55 -19.16
CA LEU A 175 -16.57 6.60 -18.08
C LEU A 175 -15.24 6.87 -17.35
N LEU A 176 -14.17 7.19 -18.09
CA LEU A 176 -12.85 7.48 -17.52
C LEU A 176 -12.82 8.81 -16.75
N VAL A 177 -13.54 9.82 -17.24
CA VAL A 177 -13.67 11.11 -16.56
C VAL A 177 -14.55 10.98 -15.31
N GLY A 178 -15.59 10.14 -15.38
CA GLY A 178 -16.54 9.95 -14.30
C GLY A 178 -17.43 11.18 -14.08
N GLY A 179 -18.15 11.19 -12.95
CA GLY A 179 -19.03 12.27 -12.54
C GLY A 179 -18.78 12.71 -11.10
N VAL A 180 -19.35 13.85 -10.73
CA VAL A 180 -19.22 14.40 -9.37
C VAL A 180 -20.18 13.67 -8.43
N THR A 181 -19.68 13.25 -7.27
CA THR A 181 -20.53 12.71 -6.20
C THR A 181 -21.24 13.85 -5.49
N ASN A 182 -22.57 13.77 -5.43
CA ASN A 182 -23.39 14.78 -4.76
C ASN A 182 -23.81 14.28 -3.38
N SER A 183 -23.42 15.01 -2.33
CA SER A 183 -23.90 14.79 -0.97
C SER A 183 -25.07 15.73 -0.70
N ARG A 184 -26.26 15.18 -0.48
CA ARG A 184 -27.42 15.98 -0.08
C ARG A 184 -27.30 16.37 1.39
N LYS A 185 -27.98 17.45 1.79
CA LYS A 185 -28.05 17.92 3.18
C LYS A 185 -28.61 16.87 4.15
N ASP A 186 -29.35 15.89 3.63
CA ASP A 186 -29.94 14.77 4.38
C ASP A 186 -28.95 13.61 4.64
N GLY A 187 -27.65 13.77 4.33
CA GLY A 187 -26.62 12.75 4.54
C GLY A 187 -26.59 11.61 3.50
N MET A 188 -27.55 11.59 2.58
CA MET A 188 -27.55 10.64 1.45
C MET A 188 -26.50 11.04 0.41
N LYS A 189 -25.61 10.11 0.07
CA LYS A 189 -24.59 10.27 -0.98
C LYS A 189 -25.07 9.62 -2.27
N ILE A 190 -25.15 10.41 -3.35
CA ILE A 190 -25.48 9.92 -4.68
C ILE A 190 -24.17 9.63 -5.42
N ARG A 191 -24.03 8.41 -5.92
CA ARG A 191 -22.86 7.97 -6.70
C ARG A 191 -22.76 8.79 -8.00
N GLY A 192 -21.58 9.33 -8.26
CA GLY A 192 -21.26 10.07 -9.50
C GLY A 192 -20.68 9.21 -10.61
N ASP A 193 -20.17 8.00 -10.28
CA ASP A 193 -19.55 7.14 -11.29
C ASP A 193 -20.60 6.47 -12.18
N ILE A 194 -20.24 6.35 -13.45
CA ILE A 194 -21.06 5.73 -14.49
C ILE A 194 -20.66 4.25 -14.59
N ASN A 195 -21.62 3.36 -14.83
CA ASN A 195 -21.34 1.98 -15.22
C ASN A 195 -21.81 1.77 -16.65
N VAL A 196 -20.94 1.25 -17.51
CA VAL A 196 -21.24 1.00 -18.92
C VAL A 196 -21.21 -0.49 -19.19
N CYS A 197 -22.26 -1.00 -19.85
CA CYS A 197 -22.32 -2.36 -20.36
C CYS A 197 -22.20 -2.33 -21.89
N LEU A 198 -21.28 -3.11 -22.45
CA LEU A 198 -21.12 -3.26 -23.90
C LEU A 198 -21.69 -4.61 -24.34
N MET A 199 -22.67 -4.60 -25.23
CA MET A 199 -23.33 -5.80 -25.75
C MET A 199 -23.29 -5.83 -27.28
N GLY A 200 -23.29 -7.03 -27.87
CA GLY A 200 -23.41 -7.26 -29.31
C GLY A 200 -22.60 -8.47 -29.79
N ASP A 201 -22.40 -8.56 -31.11
CA ASP A 201 -21.81 -9.74 -31.75
C ASP A 201 -20.34 -10.03 -31.39
N PRO A 202 -19.92 -11.30 -31.50
CA PRO A 202 -18.50 -11.66 -31.46
C PRO A 202 -17.76 -11.00 -32.66
N GLY A 203 -16.55 -10.51 -32.43
CA GLY A 203 -15.72 -9.88 -33.46
C GLY A 203 -15.71 -8.34 -33.46
N VAL A 204 -16.60 -7.69 -32.70
CA VAL A 204 -16.68 -6.21 -32.61
C VAL A 204 -15.61 -5.61 -31.67
N ALA A 205 -14.47 -6.28 -31.49
CA ALA A 205 -13.33 -5.84 -30.66
C ALA A 205 -13.63 -5.38 -29.21
N LYS A 206 -14.80 -5.71 -28.64
CA LYS A 206 -15.24 -5.24 -27.30
C LYS A 206 -14.23 -5.54 -26.19
N SER A 207 -13.70 -6.77 -26.17
CA SER A 207 -12.70 -7.16 -25.17
C SER A 207 -11.39 -6.39 -25.31
N GLN A 208 -11.01 -5.98 -26.53
CA GLN A 208 -9.81 -5.16 -26.74
C GLN A 208 -10.01 -3.72 -26.28
N LEU A 209 -11.20 -3.13 -26.53
CA LEU A 209 -11.55 -1.82 -25.97
C LEU A 209 -11.44 -1.84 -24.44
N LEU A 210 -12.04 -2.83 -23.78
CA LEU A 210 -11.97 -2.96 -22.32
C LEU A 210 -10.54 -3.14 -21.81
N LYS A 211 -9.73 -3.98 -22.47
CA LYS A 211 -8.30 -4.13 -22.13
C LYS A 211 -7.53 -2.82 -22.26
N TYR A 212 -7.79 -2.04 -23.31
CA TYR A 212 -7.15 -0.73 -23.48
C TYR A 212 -7.51 0.23 -22.35
N ILE A 213 -8.80 0.31 -21.97
CA ILE A 213 -9.24 1.15 -20.85
C ILE A 213 -8.57 0.73 -19.54
N THR A 214 -8.43 -0.58 -19.27
CA THR A 214 -7.76 -1.04 -18.05
C THR A 214 -6.28 -0.66 -17.99
N LYS A 215 -5.62 -0.47 -19.14
CA LYS A 215 -4.24 0.02 -19.22
C LYS A 215 -4.14 1.52 -19.00
N VAL A 216 -5.09 2.30 -19.53
CA VAL A 216 -5.13 3.76 -19.39
C VAL A 216 -5.56 4.18 -17.99
N ALA A 217 -6.53 3.48 -17.40
CA ALA A 217 -7.04 3.79 -16.09
C ALA A 217 -5.98 3.49 -15.01
N PRO A 218 -5.67 4.45 -14.11
CA PRO A 218 -4.64 4.26 -13.10
C PRO A 218 -4.97 3.08 -12.18
N ARG A 219 -6.24 2.81 -11.85
CA ARG A 219 -6.68 1.68 -11.02
C ARG A 219 -7.50 0.63 -11.77
N GLY A 220 -7.27 0.46 -13.08
CA GLY A 220 -7.94 -0.58 -13.87
C GLY A 220 -7.51 -1.99 -13.46
N VAL A 221 -8.48 -2.89 -13.27
CA VAL A 221 -8.27 -4.33 -13.08
C VAL A 221 -9.13 -5.07 -14.11
N TYR A 222 -8.52 -5.99 -14.85
CA TYR A 222 -9.21 -6.80 -15.85
C TYR A 222 -9.54 -8.17 -15.27
N THR A 223 -10.81 -8.55 -15.28
CA THR A 223 -11.29 -9.87 -14.79
C THR A 223 -12.22 -10.51 -15.81
N THR A 224 -12.40 -11.83 -15.69
CA THR A 224 -13.30 -12.60 -16.58
C THR A 224 -14.33 -13.35 -15.76
N GLY A 225 -15.58 -13.38 -16.22
CA GLY A 225 -16.69 -13.97 -15.46
C GLY A 225 -16.54 -15.47 -15.14
N ARG A 226 -15.73 -16.22 -15.91
CA ARG A 226 -15.46 -17.65 -15.60
C ARG A 226 -14.39 -17.84 -14.53
N GLY A 227 -13.46 -16.89 -14.39
CA GLY A 227 -12.33 -16.97 -13.44
C GLY A 227 -12.59 -16.26 -12.11
N SER A 228 -13.74 -15.62 -11.95
CA SER A 228 -14.06 -14.79 -10.80
C SER A 228 -15.30 -15.33 -10.09
N SER A 229 -15.15 -15.74 -8.83
CA SER A 229 -16.27 -16.09 -7.96
C SER A 229 -16.81 -14.82 -7.27
N GLY A 230 -18.02 -14.87 -6.70
CA GLY A 230 -18.58 -13.76 -5.92
C GLY A 230 -17.61 -13.30 -4.82
N VAL A 231 -16.99 -14.26 -4.12
CA VAL A 231 -15.99 -14.04 -3.07
C VAL A 231 -14.64 -13.55 -3.62
N GLY A 232 -14.32 -13.80 -4.89
CA GLY A 232 -13.12 -13.25 -5.53
C GLY A 232 -13.32 -11.84 -6.11
N LEU A 233 -14.58 -11.43 -6.36
CA LEU A 233 -14.93 -10.08 -6.80
C LEU A 233 -15.20 -9.14 -5.63
N THR A 234 -15.79 -9.67 -4.55
CA THR A 234 -15.96 -8.95 -3.28
C THR A 234 -14.77 -9.23 -2.38
N ALA A 235 -14.37 -8.29 -1.50
CA ALA A 235 -13.32 -8.58 -0.53
C ALA A 235 -13.78 -9.68 0.44
N ALA A 236 -12.94 -10.70 0.67
CA ALA A 236 -13.16 -11.72 1.66
C ALA A 236 -12.47 -11.30 2.95
N VAL A 237 -13.23 -11.09 4.03
CA VAL A 237 -12.65 -10.67 5.30
C VAL A 237 -12.34 -11.90 6.14
N MET A 238 -11.07 -12.10 6.45
CA MET A 238 -10.61 -13.13 7.38
C MET A 238 -10.01 -12.46 8.61
N ARG A 239 -10.24 -13.05 9.79
CA ARG A 239 -9.64 -12.56 11.03
C ARG A 239 -8.34 -13.32 11.29
N ASP A 240 -7.23 -12.61 11.44
CA ASP A 240 -5.96 -13.23 11.78
C ASP A 240 -6.03 -13.76 13.23
N PRO A 241 -5.78 -15.05 13.47
CA PRO A 241 -5.89 -15.65 14.81
C PRO A 241 -4.84 -15.15 15.81
N VAL A 242 -3.77 -14.47 15.36
CA VAL A 242 -2.68 -14.01 16.25
C VAL A 242 -2.84 -12.54 16.63
N THR A 243 -3.12 -11.68 15.65
CA THR A 243 -3.25 -10.23 15.88
C THR A 243 -4.70 -9.80 16.11
N ASP A 244 -5.66 -10.69 15.87
CA ASP A 244 -7.10 -10.41 15.92
C ASP A 244 -7.55 -9.32 14.92
N GLU A 245 -6.67 -8.96 13.99
CA GLU A 245 -6.87 -7.96 12.94
C GLU A 245 -7.63 -8.55 11.75
N MET A 246 -8.31 -7.67 11.00
CA MET A 246 -9.06 -8.03 9.81
C MET A 246 -8.13 -7.98 8.60
N VAL A 247 -7.94 -9.13 7.94
CA VAL A 247 -7.17 -9.28 6.71
C VAL A 247 -8.15 -9.39 5.54
N LEU A 248 -7.83 -8.71 4.43
CA LEU A 248 -8.56 -8.71 3.16
C LEU A 248 -7.82 -9.54 2.11
#